data_AF-A0A352WVK0-F1
#
_entry.id   AF-A0A352WVK0-F1
#
_cell.length_a   1.000
_cell.length_b   1.000
_cell.length_c   1.000
_cell.angle_alpha   90.00
_cell.angle_beta   90.00
_cell.angle_gamma   90.00
#
_symmetry.space_group_name_H-M   'P 1'
#
loop_
_entity.id
_entity.type
_entity.pdbx_description
1 polymer ?
#
loop_
_entity_poly.entity_id
_entity_poly.type
_entity_poly.pdbx_seq_one_letter_code
_entity_poly.pdbx_strand_id
1 'polypeptide(L)' 'MLHPFREGNGRTQRVFISQLIRNAGYDIDFSEIDSDDLMIATIQAANGVFDAIAQLFSEHIVESTGLTQSM' A
#
# COMPACT_ATOMS: atom_id res chain seq x y z
N MET A 1 6.29 -7.22 -14.05
CA MET A 1 5.80 -7.55 -12.69
C MET A 1 6.87 -8.35 -11.95
N LEU A 2 7.26 -7.95 -10.73
CA LEU A 2 8.27 -8.64 -9.93
C LEU A 2 7.56 -9.60 -8.96
N HIS A 3 7.64 -10.90 -9.20
CA HIS A 3 7.12 -11.96 -8.34
C HIS A 3 8.26 -12.85 -7.83
N PRO A 4 9.06 -12.37 -6.87
CA PRO A 4 10.29 -13.05 -6.47
C PRO A 4 10.05 -14.30 -5.61
N PHE A 5 8.84 -14.50 -5.07
CA PHE A 5 8.51 -15.64 -4.21
C PHE A 5 7.58 -16.63 -4.92
N ARG A 6 7.72 -17.92 -4.58
CA ARG A 6 6.82 -19.00 -5.03
C ARG A 6 5.37 -18.72 -4.63
N GLU A 7 5.14 -18.22 -3.42
CA GLU A 7 3.85 -17.80 -2.88
C GLU A 7 4.03 -16.61 -1.92
N GLY A 8 2.98 -15.82 -1.73
CA GLY A 8 2.96 -14.76 -0.70
C GLY A 8 3.44 -13.38 -1.15
N ASN A 9 3.70 -13.16 -2.45
CA ASN A 9 4.13 -11.87 -3.00
C ASN A 9 3.29 -10.69 -2.50
N GLY A 10 1.96 -10.78 -2.56
CA GLY A 10 1.07 -9.71 -2.10
C GLY A 10 1.19 -9.43 -0.59
N ARG A 11 1.37 -10.46 0.24
CA ARG A 11 1.59 -10.27 1.70
C ARG A 11 2.91 -9.56 1.97
N THR A 12 3.98 -9.99 1.30
CA THR A 12 5.31 -9.37 1.46
C THR A 12 5.32 -7.94 0.94
N GLN A 13 4.68 -7.67 -0.20
CA GLN A 13 4.56 -6.32 -0.76
C GLN A 13 3.82 -5.38 0.20
N ARG A 14 2.69 -5.80 0.78
CA ARG A 14 1.95 -4.98 1.75
C ARG A 14 2.80 -4.64 2.97
N VAL A 15 3.50 -5.62 3.55
CA VAL A 15 4.38 -5.37 4.69
C VAL A 15 5.50 -4.38 4.34
N PHE A 16 6.14 -4.56 3.19
CA PHE A 16 7.19 -3.66 2.73
C PHE A 16 6.68 -2.23 2.50
N ILE A 17 5.53 -2.09 1.82
CA ILE A 17 4.89 -0.80 1.53
C ILE A 17 4.47 -0.11 2.84
N SER A 18 3.84 -0.83 3.78
CA SER A 18 3.51 -0.27 5.10
C SER A 18 4.74 0.26 5.84
N GLN A 19 5.86 -0.48 5.82
CA GLN A 19 7.10 -0.02 6.45
C GLN A 19 7.67 1.23 5.76
N LEU A 20 7.65 1.27 4.43
CA LEU A 20 8.11 2.42 3.64
C LEU A 20 7.29 3.68 3.95
N ILE A 21 5.96 3.55 3.95
CA ILE A 21 5.00 4.63 4.22
C ILE A 21 5.19 5.16 5.65
N ARG A 22 5.31 4.25 6.63
CA ARG A 22 5.57 4.62 8.05
C ARG A 22 6.90 5.32 8.25
N ASN A 23 7.94 4.86 7.58
CA ASN A 23 9.24 5.53 7.60
C ASN A 23 9.17 6.95 6.98
N ALA A 24 8.21 7.20 6.08
CA ALA A 24 7.97 8.50 5.48
C ALA A 24 7.05 9.42 6.31
N GLY A 25 6.60 9.00 7.50
CA GLY A 25 5.71 9.79 8.36
C GLY A 25 4.21 9.60 8.08
N TYR A 26 3.84 8.62 7.26
CA TYR A 26 2.45 8.31 6.90
C TYR A 26 2.01 6.97 7.51
N ASP A 27 0.74 6.61 7.40
CA ASP A 27 0.25 5.26 7.69
C ASP A 27 -0.76 4.81 6.64
N ILE A 28 -0.97 3.49 6.58
CA ILE A 28 -1.96 2.85 5.73
C ILE A 28 -2.51 1.61 6.43
N ASP A 29 -3.84 1.50 6.51
CA ASP A 29 -4.52 0.30 6.97
C ASP A 29 -5.10 -0.47 5.78
N PHE A 30 -4.38 -1.51 5.35
CA PHE A 30 -4.84 -2.38 4.26
C PHE A 30 -6.10 -3.19 4.60
N SER A 31 -6.54 -3.24 5.87
CA SER A 31 -7.78 -3.91 6.26
C SER A 31 -9.02 -3.05 6.00
N GLU A 32 -8.85 -1.75 5.81
CA GLU A 32 -9.93 -0.81 5.44
C GLU A 32 -10.16 -0.75 3.92
N ILE A 33 -9.24 -1.32 3.14
CA ILE A 33 -9.32 -1.36 1.67
C ILE A 33 -10.07 -2.61 1.23
N ASP A 34 -11.07 -2.46 0.36
CA ASP A 34 -11.76 -3.60 -0.25
C ASP A 34 -10.75 -4.48 -1.03
N SER A 35 -10.83 -5.79 -0.81
CA SER A 35 -9.85 -6.73 -1.36
C SER A 35 -9.95 -6.88 -2.87
N ASP A 36 -11.15 -6.72 -3.44
CA ASP A 36 -11.37 -6.82 -4.88
C ASP A 36 -10.87 -5.55 -5.56
N ASP A 37 -11.11 -4.38 -4.98
CA ASP A 37 -10.59 -3.10 -5.48
C ASP A 37 -9.06 -3.09 -5.48
N LEU A 38 -8.43 -3.51 -4.38
CA LEU A 38 -6.97 -3.61 -4.31
C LEU A 38 -6.41 -4.60 -5.33
N MET A 39 -7.09 -5.73 -5.54
CA MET A 39 -6.71 -6.74 -6.54
C MET A 39 -6.79 -6.16 -7.96
N ILE A 40 -7.90 -5.54 -8.33
CA ILE A 40 -8.12 -4.95 -9.65
C ILE A 40 -7.09 -3.85 -9.92
N ALA A 41 -6.89 -2.94 -8.97
CA ALA A 41 -5.90 -1.87 -9.07
C ALA A 41 -4.47 -2.42 -9.25
N THR A 42 -4.12 -3.50 -8.55
CA THR A 42 -2.80 -4.14 -8.67
C THR A 42 -2.63 -4.83 -10.04
N ILE A 43 -3.68 -5.46 -10.59
CA ILE A 43 -3.66 -6.05 -11.94
C ILE A 43 -3.48 -4.95 -13.00
N GLN A 44 -4.18 -3.83 -12.87
CA GLN A 44 -4.04 -2.70 -13.78
C GLN A 44 -2.63 -2.11 -13.73
N ALA A 45 -2.08 -1.91 -12.52
CA ALA A 45 -0.72 -1.42 -12.33
C ALA A 45 0.34 -2.36 -12.94
N ALA A 46 0.12 -3.68 -12.86
CA ALA A 46 0.98 -4.67 -13.50
C ALA A 46 1.00 -4.56 -15.04
N ASN A 47 -0.09 -4.05 -15.64
CA ASN A 47 -0.23 -3.77 -17.07
C ASN A 47 0.16 -2.33 -17.46
N GLY A 48 0.69 -1.54 -16.52
CA GLY A 48 1.15 -0.17 -16.78
C GLY A 48 0.07 0.91 -16.68
N VAL A 49 -1.11 0.58 -16.15
CA VAL A 49 -2.19 1.54 -15.88
C VAL A 49 -2.21 1.83 -14.38
N PHE A 50 -1.81 3.04 -13.98
CA PHE A 50 -1.54 3.36 -12.57
C PHE A 50 -2.63 4.18 -11.88
N ASP A 51 -3.64 4.67 -12.62
CA ASP A 51 -4.63 5.61 -12.09
C ASP A 51 -5.39 5.04 -10.88
N ALA A 52 -5.86 3.80 -10.97
CA ALA A 52 -6.62 3.16 -9.90
C ALA A 52 -5.79 2.93 -8.63
N ILE A 53 -4.55 2.44 -8.75
CA ILE A 53 -3.70 2.20 -7.57
C ILE A 53 -3.25 3.52 -6.94
N ALA A 54 -3.01 4.56 -7.75
CA ALA A 54 -2.67 5.89 -7.26
C ALA A 54 -3.86 6.51 -6.51
N GLN A 55 -5.07 6.41 -7.06
CA GLN A 55 -6.28 6.87 -6.40
C GLN A 55 -6.52 6.13 -5.08
N LEU A 56 -6.45 4.79 -5.10
CA LEU A 56 -6.62 3.95 -3.90
C LEU A 56 -5.65 4.36 -2.79
N PHE A 57 -4.38 4.57 -3.12
CA PHE A 57 -3.39 5.03 -2.15
C PHE A 57 -3.62 6.48 -1.70
N SER A 58 -4.09 7.37 -2.57
CA SER A 58 -4.41 8.74 -2.17
C SER A 58 -5.56 8.83 -1.17
N GLU A 59 -6.48 7.88 -1.21
CA GLU A 59 -7.65 7.81 -0.32
C GLU A 59 -7.31 7.18 1.04
N HIS A 60 -6.33 6.26 1.09
CA HIS A 60 -6.05 5.44 2.28
C HIS A 60 -4.69 5.70 2.95
N ILE A 61 -3.79 6.44 2.31
CA ILE A 61 -2.55 6.90 2.95
C ILE A 61 -2.85 8.20 3.70
N VAL A 62 -2.63 8.18 5.01
CA VAL A 62 -2.87 9.32 5.90
C VAL A 62 -1.61 9.72 6.62
N GLU A 63 -1.50 10.97 7.08
CA GLU A 63 -0.42 11.39 7.97
C GLU A 63 -0.42 10.48 9.21
N SER A 64 0.75 9.98 9.59
CA SER A 64 0.87 9.20 10.82
C SER A 64 0.52 10.14 11.96
N THR A 65 -0.60 9.88 12.64
CA THR A 65 -1.05 10.73 13.74
C THR A 65 -0.07 10.54 14.88
N GLY A 66 0.96 11.39 14.92
CA GLY A 66 1.91 11.41 15.99
C GLY A 66 1.20 11.76 17.29
N LEU A 67 1.28 10.87 18.28
CA LEU A 67 1.73 11.35 19.57
C LEU A 67 3.04 12.10 19.29
N THR A 68 2.98 13.43 19.32
CA THR A 68 4.15 14.27 19.56
C THR A 68 4.92 13.65 20.73
N GLN A 69 5.98 12.90 20.45
CA GLN A 69 7.02 12.67 21.44
C GLN A 69 8.10 13.70 21.16
N SER A 70 8.19 14.62 22.11
CA SER A 70 9.33 15.49 22.35
C SER A 70 10.65 14.73 22.20
N MET A 71 11.56 15.31 21.43
CA MET A 71 12.99 15.28 21.69
C MET A 71 13.53 16.69 21.53
#